data_AF-A0A091CLX4-F1
#
_entry.id   AF-A0A091CLX4-F1
#
_cell.length_a   1.000
_cell.length_b   1.000
_cell.length_c   1.000
_cell.angle_alpha   90.00
_cell.angle_beta   90.00
_cell.angle_gamma   90.00
#
_symmetry.space_group_name_H-M   'P 1'
#
loop_
_entity.id
_entity.type
_entity.pdbx_description
1 polymer ?
#
loop_
_entity_poly.entity_id
_entity_poly.type
_entity_poly.pdbx_seq_one_letter_code
_entity_poly.pdbx_strand_id
1 'polypeptide(L)'
;MAVSAPPVISATSSGTSVLGGLFRAEPQCSTPRESARLTPNIINSFVANSHNGGGFGSGSGGSGNTNTNECRMVDMHGVKVASFLMDGQELICLPQVFDLFLKHLVGGLHTVYTKLKRLDISPVVCTVEQVRILRGLGAIQPGVNRCKLITRKDFETLFTDCTNAR
;
A
#
# COMPACT_ATOMS: atom_id res chain seq x y z
N MET A 1 -50.33 1.15 21.21
CA MET A 1 -49.33 2.19 21.48
C MET A 1 -48.70 1.89 22.83
N ALA A 2 -47.37 1.93 22.94
CA ALA A 2 -46.67 1.80 24.21
C ALA A 2 -45.49 2.77 24.18
N VAL A 3 -45.45 3.70 25.14
CA VAL A 3 -44.35 4.64 25.33
C VAL A 3 -43.76 4.39 26.71
N SER A 4 -42.43 4.31 26.79
CA SER A 4 -41.71 4.13 28.06
C SER A 4 -40.54 5.10 28.10
N ALA A 5 -40.24 5.62 29.29
CA ALA A 5 -39.46 6.84 29.48
C ALA A 5 -37.93 6.66 29.32
N PRO A 6 -37.18 7.73 29.02
CA PRO A 6 -35.72 7.69 28.92
C PRO A 6 -35.01 7.62 30.29
N PRO A 7 -33.75 7.15 30.35
CA PRO A 7 -32.94 7.21 31.56
C PRO A 7 -32.53 8.64 31.92
N VAL A 8 -32.46 8.92 33.22
CA VAL A 8 -32.08 10.24 33.78
C VAL A 8 -30.57 10.34 33.95
N ILE A 9 -30.02 11.53 33.69
CA ILE A 9 -28.62 11.88 33.99
C ILE A 9 -28.45 12.21 35.49
N SER A 10 -27.50 11.56 36.14
CA SER A 10 -27.11 11.87 37.53
C SER A 10 -25.77 12.60 37.55
N ALA A 11 -25.82 13.93 37.64
CA ALA A 11 -24.66 14.72 38.05
C ALA A 11 -24.69 14.89 39.59
N THR A 12 -23.54 14.69 40.24
CA THR A 12 -23.31 15.17 41.61
C THR A 12 -21.90 15.74 41.70
N SER A 13 -21.70 16.71 42.57
CA SER A 13 -20.53 17.58 42.63
C SER A 13 -20.07 17.80 44.07
N SER A 14 -18.89 18.41 44.22
CA SER A 14 -18.18 18.69 45.49
C SER A 14 -17.45 17.46 46.09
N GLY A 15 -16.23 17.59 46.62
CA GLY A 15 -15.32 18.76 46.59
C GLY A 15 -14.26 18.76 47.70
N THR A 16 -13.32 19.73 47.60
CA THR A 16 -12.44 20.24 48.69
C THR A 16 -11.05 19.61 48.89
N SER A 17 -10.03 20.23 48.26
CA SER A 17 -8.60 20.32 48.72
C SER A 17 -7.77 19.01 48.73
N VAL A 18 -6.44 18.95 48.57
CA VAL A 18 -5.32 19.91 48.40
C VAL A 18 -4.12 19.12 47.78
N LEU A 19 -3.00 19.58 47.19
CA LEU A 19 -2.32 20.88 47.00
C LEU A 19 -1.37 20.79 45.76
N GLY A 20 -1.02 21.90 45.11
CA GLY A 20 0.31 22.07 44.47
C GLY A 20 0.38 22.25 42.93
N GLY A 21 1.26 23.16 42.48
CA GLY A 21 1.77 23.25 41.09
C GLY A 21 0.75 23.72 40.03
N LEU A 22 0.36 24.99 39.97
CA LEU A 22 1.08 26.07 39.26
C LEU A 22 1.35 25.79 37.76
N PHE A 23 0.61 26.53 36.93
CA PHE A 23 0.79 26.89 35.51
C PHE A 23 2.21 26.84 34.91
N ARG A 24 2.29 26.62 33.57
CA ARG A 24 2.58 27.66 32.55
C ARG A 24 2.55 27.08 31.12
N ALA A 25 2.48 27.94 30.10
CA ALA A 25 2.42 27.58 28.68
C ALA A 25 3.79 27.51 27.96
N GLU A 26 3.74 26.92 26.75
CA GLU A 26 4.56 27.06 25.52
C GLU A 26 5.27 28.42 25.28
N PRO A 27 6.16 28.56 24.27
CA PRO A 27 7.06 27.58 23.63
C PRO A 27 8.51 28.12 23.46
N GLN A 28 9.57 27.30 23.48
CA GLN A 28 10.89 27.72 22.98
C GLN A 28 11.70 26.62 22.27
N CYS A 29 12.16 26.94 21.05
CA CYS A 29 13.17 26.20 20.30
C CYS A 29 14.58 26.57 20.80
N SER A 30 15.50 25.62 20.92
CA SER A 30 16.93 25.89 21.08
C SER A 30 17.81 24.70 20.69
N THR A 31 18.62 24.87 19.65
CA THR A 31 19.87 24.12 19.46
C THR A 31 21.00 24.84 20.20
N PRO A 32 22.04 24.12 20.64
CA PRO A 32 23.36 24.40 20.06
C PRO A 32 24.13 23.13 19.67
N ARG A 33 25.35 23.33 19.14
CA ARG A 33 26.15 22.37 18.37
C ARG A 33 27.57 22.30 18.92
N GLU A 34 28.02 21.09 19.28
CA GLU A 34 29.42 20.66 19.26
C GLU A 34 29.45 19.12 19.33
N SER A 35 30.43 18.35 18.85
CA SER A 35 31.35 18.32 17.71
C SER A 35 32.31 17.14 18.01
N ALA A 36 33.18 16.77 17.07
CA ALA A 36 34.10 15.62 17.12
C ALA A 36 33.40 14.23 17.13
N ARG A 37 34.01 13.16 16.58
CA ARG A 37 35.37 13.00 16.04
C ARG A 37 35.36 12.58 14.56
N LEU A 38 36.42 12.97 13.85
CA LEU A 38 36.73 12.51 12.50
C LEU A 38 37.45 11.14 12.55
N THR A 39 37.18 10.29 11.57
CA THR A 39 38.02 9.10 11.28
C THR A 39 38.21 9.00 9.76
N PRO A 40 39.37 9.44 9.20
CA PRO A 40 39.61 9.33 7.76
C PRO A 40 40.08 7.92 7.42
N ASN A 41 39.39 7.25 6.50
CA ASN A 41 39.85 5.97 5.95
C ASN A 41 39.61 5.95 4.42
N ILE A 42 40.41 6.75 3.71
CA ILE A 42 40.38 6.88 2.24
C ILE A 42 41.75 6.47 1.69
N ILE A 43 42.02 5.17 1.68
CA ILE A 43 43.10 4.57 0.88
C ILE A 43 42.59 3.24 0.31
N ASN A 44 42.07 3.25 -0.91
CA ASN A 44 42.41 2.24 -1.91
C ASN A 44 41.97 2.67 -3.32
N SER A 45 42.84 3.44 -3.98
CA SER A 45 42.70 3.79 -5.41
C SER A 45 43.73 3.04 -6.22
N PHE A 46 43.54 1.73 -6.40
CA PHE A 46 44.21 0.98 -7.46
C PHE A 46 43.29 -0.07 -8.08
N VAL A 47 43.07 0.06 -9.39
CA VAL A 47 43.22 -0.97 -10.42
C VAL A 47 42.95 -0.26 -11.74
N ALA A 48 43.95 -0.25 -12.61
CA ALA A 48 43.78 0.01 -14.02
C ALA A 48 44.60 -1.03 -14.78
N ASN A 49 43.95 -2.10 -15.25
CA ASN A 49 44.34 -2.71 -16.51
C ASN A 49 43.16 -3.42 -17.19
N SER A 50 43.19 -3.38 -18.51
CA SER A 50 42.34 -4.11 -19.45
C SER A 50 42.46 -5.63 -19.28
N HIS A 51 41.38 -6.39 -19.53
CA HIS A 51 41.27 -7.29 -20.70
C HIS A 51 39.99 -8.15 -20.66
N ASN A 52 39.49 -8.52 -21.85
CA ASN A 52 38.38 -9.47 -22.10
C ASN A 52 36.98 -8.98 -21.67
N GLY A 53 35.89 -9.19 -22.41
CA GLY A 53 35.76 -9.69 -23.78
C GLY A 53 34.36 -10.30 -24.02
N GLY A 54 33.75 -9.97 -25.17
CA GLY A 54 32.35 -10.34 -25.47
C GLY A 54 31.31 -9.51 -24.70
N GLY A 55 30.03 -9.56 -25.06
CA GLY A 55 29.43 -10.24 -26.21
C GLY A 55 27.91 -10.06 -26.23
N PHE A 56 27.34 -9.70 -27.38
CA PHE A 56 25.91 -9.44 -27.52
C PHE A 56 25.10 -10.73 -27.32
N GLY A 57 24.08 -10.70 -26.45
CA GLY A 57 23.36 -11.92 -26.06
C GLY A 57 22.04 -11.65 -25.33
N SER A 58 21.06 -11.06 -26.01
CA SER A 58 19.68 -11.05 -25.50
C SER A 58 19.09 -12.47 -25.61
N GLY A 59 19.13 -13.22 -24.52
CA GLY A 59 18.59 -14.58 -24.43
C GLY A 59 17.45 -14.63 -23.42
N SER A 60 16.21 -14.72 -23.92
CA SER A 60 15.00 -14.70 -23.09
C SER A 60 15.03 -15.78 -22.00
N GLY A 61 14.92 -15.35 -20.74
CA GLY A 61 14.88 -16.23 -19.57
C GLY A 61 13.59 -17.04 -19.48
N GLY A 62 13.41 -18.01 -20.37
CA GLY A 62 12.29 -18.95 -20.40
C GLY A 62 12.33 -19.99 -19.27
N SER A 63 12.57 -19.56 -18.03
CA SER A 63 12.46 -20.42 -16.85
C SER A 63 10.97 -20.63 -16.54
N GLY A 64 10.42 -21.76 -16.99
CA GLY A 64 9.04 -22.19 -16.70
C GLY A 64 8.88 -22.59 -15.23
N ASN A 65 8.98 -21.60 -14.34
CA ASN A 65 9.02 -21.77 -12.90
C ASN A 65 7.71 -21.22 -12.31
N THR A 66 6.92 -22.03 -11.62
CA THR A 66 5.55 -21.71 -11.16
C THR A 66 5.52 -20.83 -9.91
N ASN A 67 6.32 -19.76 -9.92
CA ASN A 67 6.49 -18.82 -8.83
C ASN A 67 5.28 -17.86 -8.72
N THR A 68 4.25 -18.27 -7.98
CA THR A 68 3.09 -17.43 -7.59
C THR A 68 3.45 -16.21 -6.72
N ASN A 69 4.74 -15.97 -6.49
CA ASN A 69 5.30 -14.82 -5.79
C ASN A 69 6.14 -13.91 -6.72
N GLU A 70 6.30 -14.23 -8.01
CA GLU A 70 6.95 -13.34 -8.96
C GLU A 70 6.02 -12.14 -9.27
N CYS A 71 6.41 -10.96 -8.82
CA CYS A 71 5.70 -9.72 -9.11
C CYS A 71 6.33 -9.00 -10.31
N ARG A 72 5.49 -8.59 -11.25
CA ARG A 72 5.84 -7.84 -12.47
C ARG A 72 5.05 -6.54 -12.53
N MET A 73 5.62 -5.54 -13.20
CA MET A 73 4.87 -4.33 -13.55
C MET A 73 4.24 -4.51 -14.93
N VAL A 74 2.94 -4.27 -15.05
CA VAL A 74 2.20 -4.29 -16.31
C VAL A 74 1.61 -2.90 -16.60
N ASP A 75 1.67 -2.46 -17.85
CA ASP A 75 1.07 -1.20 -18.29
C ASP A 75 -0.44 -1.36 -18.52
N MET A 76 -1.23 -0.46 -17.94
CA MET A 76 -2.67 -0.55 -17.88
C MET A 76 -3.28 0.85 -17.84
N HIS A 77 -4.12 1.20 -18.84
CA HIS A 77 -4.60 2.58 -19.07
C HIS A 77 -3.49 3.64 -19.06
N GLY A 78 -2.28 3.27 -19.53
CA GLY A 78 -1.10 4.15 -19.55
C GLY A 78 -0.33 4.27 -18.22
N VAL A 79 -0.72 3.51 -17.19
CA VAL A 79 -0.07 3.52 -15.86
C VAL A 79 0.47 2.12 -15.53
N LYS A 80 1.65 2.06 -14.90
CA LYS A 80 2.26 0.79 -14.46
C LYS A 80 1.67 0.32 -13.14
N VAL A 81 1.07 -0.86 -13.14
CA VAL A 81 0.46 -1.50 -11.98
C VAL A 81 1.17 -2.82 -11.65
N ALA A 82 1.19 -3.18 -10.38
CA ALA A 82 1.82 -4.42 -9.92
C ALA A 82 0.89 -5.62 -10.13
N SER A 83 1.41 -6.67 -10.75
CA SER A 83 0.72 -7.92 -11.06
C SER A 83 1.53 -9.11 -10.57
N PHE A 84 0.84 -10.18 -10.21
CA PHE A 84 1.43 -11.51 -10.07
C PHE A 84 0.96 -12.40 -11.22
N LEU A 85 1.71 -13.47 -11.50
CA LEU A 85 1.26 -14.57 -12.36
C LEU A 85 0.85 -15.76 -11.48
N MET A 86 -0.38 -16.23 -11.59
CA MET A 86 -0.86 -17.46 -10.94
C MET A 86 -1.69 -18.26 -11.94
N ASP A 87 -1.49 -19.57 -12.01
CA ASP A 87 -2.27 -20.48 -12.86
C ASP A 87 -2.34 -20.05 -14.35
N GLY A 88 -1.26 -19.41 -14.83
CA GLY A 88 -1.16 -18.86 -16.19
C GLY A 88 -1.88 -17.51 -16.40
N GLN A 89 -2.56 -16.98 -15.38
CA GLN A 89 -3.29 -15.72 -15.42
C GLN A 89 -2.53 -14.59 -14.73
N GLU A 90 -2.66 -13.37 -15.25
CA GLU A 90 -2.10 -12.17 -14.64
C GLU A 90 -3.14 -11.47 -13.76
N LEU A 91 -2.87 -11.42 -12.45
CA LEU A 91 -3.73 -10.79 -11.46
C LEU A 91 -3.07 -9.54 -10.86
N ILE A 92 -3.73 -8.40 -11.03
CA ILE A 92 -3.29 -7.07 -10.63
C ILE A 92 -3.73 -6.72 -9.20
N CYS A 93 -2.99 -5.84 -8.53
CA CYS A 93 -3.28 -5.37 -7.19
C CYS A 93 -4.57 -4.50 -7.14
N LEU A 94 -5.68 -5.06 -6.61
CA LEU A 94 -6.99 -4.38 -6.58
C LEU A 94 -6.98 -3.05 -5.78
N PRO A 95 -6.34 -2.93 -4.60
CA PRO A 95 -6.19 -1.64 -3.92
C PRO A 95 -5.44 -0.59 -4.75
N GLN A 96 -4.38 -0.98 -5.47
CA GLN A 96 -3.60 -0.06 -6.29
C GLN A 96 -4.43 0.51 -7.45
N VAL A 97 -5.13 -0.34 -8.19
CA VAL A 97 -5.99 0.13 -9.30
C VAL A 97 -7.23 0.89 -8.83
N PHE A 98 -7.68 0.66 -7.60
CA PHE A 98 -8.66 1.54 -6.95
C PHE A 98 -8.09 2.96 -6.70
N ASP A 99 -6.93 3.07 -6.05
CA ASP A 99 -6.30 4.36 -5.73
C ASP A 99 -5.83 5.14 -6.98
N LEU A 100 -5.61 4.44 -8.10
CA LEU A 100 -5.29 5.05 -9.40
C LEU A 100 -6.55 5.49 -10.17
N PHE A 101 -7.50 4.58 -10.42
CA PHE A 101 -8.57 4.79 -11.41
C PHE A 101 -9.97 4.97 -10.81
N LEU A 102 -10.28 4.35 -9.67
CA LEU A 102 -11.65 4.27 -9.15
C LEU A 102 -11.95 5.22 -7.99
N LYS A 103 -10.95 5.74 -7.28
CA LYS A 103 -11.08 6.62 -6.09
C LYS A 103 -11.96 7.86 -6.26
N HIS A 104 -12.17 8.33 -7.48
CA HIS A 104 -13.03 9.46 -7.81
C HIS A 104 -14.38 9.06 -8.44
N LEU A 105 -14.53 7.78 -8.81
CA LEU A 105 -15.77 7.21 -9.35
C LEU A 105 -16.63 6.54 -8.28
N VAL A 106 -16.00 5.96 -7.24
CA VAL A 106 -16.71 5.30 -6.13
C VAL A 106 -16.16 5.74 -4.78
N GLY A 107 -17.05 5.98 -3.81
CA GLY A 107 -16.72 6.49 -2.48
C GLY A 107 -15.98 5.53 -1.53
N GLY A 108 -15.18 4.60 -2.07
CA GLY A 108 -14.30 3.72 -1.28
C GLY A 108 -14.23 2.27 -1.75
N LEU A 109 -13.16 1.60 -1.35
CA LEU A 109 -12.88 0.19 -1.66
C LEU A 109 -13.97 -0.80 -1.18
N HIS A 110 -14.75 -0.43 -0.16
CA HIS A 110 -15.91 -1.22 0.29
C HIS A 110 -17.02 -1.29 -0.80
N THR A 111 -17.24 -0.20 -1.53
CA THR A 111 -18.18 -0.15 -2.65
C THR A 111 -17.68 -1.00 -3.81
N VAL A 112 -16.36 -1.02 -4.06
CA VAL A 112 -15.73 -1.92 -5.04
C VAL A 112 -16.00 -3.38 -4.71
N TYR A 113 -15.73 -3.83 -3.47
CA TYR A 113 -16.04 -5.22 -3.07
C TYR A 113 -17.54 -5.56 -3.19
N THR A 114 -18.42 -4.57 -3.00
CA THR A 114 -19.88 -4.75 -3.15
C THR A 114 -20.29 -4.83 -4.63
N LYS A 115 -19.67 -4.06 -5.53
CA LYS A 115 -19.86 -4.16 -6.98
C LYS A 115 -19.33 -5.49 -7.53
N LEU A 116 -18.12 -5.91 -7.14
CA LEU A 116 -17.55 -7.20 -7.54
C LEU A 116 -18.46 -8.39 -7.19
N LYS A 117 -19.10 -8.38 -6.00
CA LYS A 117 -20.09 -9.40 -5.61
C LYS A 117 -21.36 -9.39 -6.48
N ARG A 118 -21.74 -8.25 -7.10
CA ARG A 118 -22.89 -8.16 -8.02
C ARG A 118 -22.55 -8.54 -9.46
N LEU A 119 -21.26 -8.57 -9.80
CA LEU A 119 -20.73 -8.98 -11.10
C LEU A 119 -20.24 -10.45 -11.08
N ASP A 120 -20.50 -11.17 -9.98
CA ASP A 120 -20.02 -12.53 -9.68
C ASP A 120 -18.48 -12.72 -9.78
N ILE A 121 -17.72 -11.64 -9.62
CA ILE A 121 -16.25 -11.66 -9.62
C ILE A 121 -15.72 -11.95 -8.21
N SER A 122 -14.90 -13.00 -8.09
CA SER A 122 -14.29 -13.48 -6.85
C SER A 122 -12.79 -13.12 -6.77
N PRO A 123 -12.41 -11.93 -6.25
CA PRO A 123 -11.01 -11.51 -6.18
C PRO A 123 -10.20 -12.34 -5.16
N VAL A 124 -9.05 -12.85 -5.59
CA VAL A 124 -8.10 -13.67 -4.83
C VAL A 124 -7.53 -12.88 -3.65
N VAL A 125 -7.38 -13.49 -2.47
CA VAL A 125 -6.76 -12.85 -1.30
C VAL A 125 -5.24 -13.04 -1.36
N CYS A 126 -4.48 -11.96 -1.19
CA CYS A 126 -3.01 -12.03 -1.22
C CYS A 126 -2.45 -12.82 -0.02
N THR A 127 -1.36 -13.55 -0.25
CA THR A 127 -0.53 -14.10 0.83
C THR A 127 0.18 -12.97 1.60
N VAL A 128 0.66 -13.27 2.81
CA VAL A 128 1.47 -12.32 3.60
C VAL A 128 2.72 -11.88 2.81
N GLU A 129 3.35 -12.78 2.05
CA GLU A 129 4.55 -12.47 1.28
C GLU A 129 4.23 -11.58 0.07
N GLN A 130 3.15 -11.84 -0.66
CA GLN A 130 2.68 -10.96 -1.74
C GLN A 130 2.37 -9.55 -1.22
N VAL A 131 1.81 -9.42 -0.01
CA VAL A 131 1.61 -8.12 0.66
C VAL A 131 2.96 -7.43 0.97
N ARG A 132 3.99 -8.17 1.40
CA ARG A 132 5.35 -7.62 1.63
C ARG A 132 6.02 -7.18 0.33
N ILE A 133 5.88 -7.93 -0.75
CA ILE A 133 6.41 -7.60 -2.08
C ILE A 133 5.73 -6.32 -2.62
N LEU A 134 4.40 -6.24 -2.58
CA LEU A 134 3.65 -5.05 -3.00
C LEU A 134 4.00 -3.79 -2.19
N ARG A 135 4.32 -3.94 -0.90
CA ARG A 135 4.85 -2.86 -0.06
C ARG A 135 6.24 -2.41 -0.49
N GLY A 136 7.14 -3.36 -0.74
CA GLY A 136 8.52 -3.08 -1.17
C GLY A 136 8.58 -2.36 -2.53
N LEU A 137 7.63 -2.64 -3.41
CA LEU A 137 7.46 -1.98 -4.71
C LEU A 137 6.70 -0.63 -4.63
N GLY A 138 6.23 -0.20 -3.45
CA GLY A 138 5.42 1.01 -3.27
C GLY A 138 4.02 0.93 -3.88
N ALA A 139 3.58 -0.24 -4.34
CA ALA A 139 2.28 -0.44 -4.99
C ALA A 139 1.10 -0.29 -4.01
N ILE A 140 1.33 -0.50 -2.71
CA ILE A 140 0.37 -0.27 -1.63
C ILE A 140 1.03 0.45 -0.44
N GLN A 141 0.29 1.34 0.24
CA GLN A 141 0.81 2.08 1.39
C GLN A 141 1.22 1.15 2.55
N PRO A 142 2.27 1.48 3.34
CA PRO A 142 2.75 0.64 4.45
C PRO A 142 1.70 0.23 5.51
N GLY A 143 0.58 0.93 5.65
CA GLY A 143 -0.53 0.51 6.52
C GLY A 143 -1.36 -0.68 6.00
N VAL A 144 -1.41 -0.91 4.67
CA VAL A 144 -2.36 -1.84 4.01
C VAL A 144 -2.00 -3.33 4.21
N ASN A 145 -2.40 -3.91 5.33
CA ASN A 145 -2.21 -5.34 5.63
C ASN A 145 -3.24 -6.27 4.96
N ARG A 146 -4.21 -5.73 4.20
CA ARG A 146 -5.26 -6.52 3.52
C ARG A 146 -5.27 -6.15 2.04
N CYS A 147 -4.73 -7.03 1.20
CA CYS A 147 -4.72 -6.88 -0.25
C CYS A 147 -5.50 -8.02 -0.92
N LYS A 148 -6.03 -7.74 -2.11
CA LYS A 148 -6.62 -8.73 -3.02
C LYS A 148 -6.09 -8.50 -4.43
N LEU A 149 -6.11 -9.55 -5.23
CA LEU A 149 -5.81 -9.51 -6.66
C LEU A 149 -7.08 -9.79 -7.48
N ILE A 150 -7.09 -9.29 -8.71
CA ILE A 150 -8.19 -9.42 -9.69
C ILE A 150 -7.57 -9.64 -11.08
N THR A 151 -8.20 -10.39 -12.00
CA THR A 151 -7.63 -10.50 -13.35
C THR A 151 -7.79 -9.16 -14.10
N ARG A 152 -6.94 -8.94 -15.12
CA ARG A 152 -7.06 -7.74 -15.97
C ARG A 152 -8.45 -7.61 -16.62
N LYS A 153 -9.06 -8.73 -17.05
CA LYS A 153 -10.41 -8.77 -17.68
C LYS A 153 -11.52 -8.37 -16.70
N ASP A 154 -11.44 -8.86 -15.47
CA ASP A 154 -12.46 -8.60 -14.46
C ASP A 154 -12.41 -7.15 -13.98
N PHE A 155 -11.21 -6.55 -13.95
CA PHE A 155 -11.09 -5.11 -13.70
C PHE A 155 -11.74 -4.27 -14.80
N GLU A 156 -11.53 -4.56 -16.08
CA GLU A 156 -12.19 -3.78 -17.16
C GLU A 156 -13.73 -3.84 -17.05
N THR A 157 -14.26 -4.98 -16.60
CA THR A 157 -15.69 -5.18 -16.32
C THR A 157 -16.15 -4.31 -15.15
N LEU A 158 -15.42 -4.33 -14.03
CA LEU A 158 -15.65 -3.45 -12.87
C LEU A 158 -15.54 -1.97 -13.22
N PHE A 159 -14.54 -1.58 -14.02
CA PHE A 159 -14.31 -0.20 -14.44
C PHE A 159 -15.48 0.31 -15.29
N THR A 160 -15.92 -0.50 -16.26
CA THR A 160 -17.10 -0.22 -17.10
C THR A 160 -18.38 -0.08 -16.26
N ASP A 161 -18.60 -0.94 -15.26
CA ASP A 161 -19.70 -0.82 -14.28
C ASP A 161 -19.55 0.41 -13.36
N CYS A 162 -18.35 0.94 -13.15
CA CYS A 162 -18.13 2.18 -12.41
C CYS A 162 -18.30 3.45 -13.27
N THR A 163 -18.05 3.39 -14.57
CA THR A 163 -18.20 4.54 -15.49
C THR A 163 -19.60 4.67 -16.08
N ASN A 164 -20.29 3.55 -16.34
CA ASN A 164 -21.58 3.55 -17.03
C ASN A 164 -22.78 3.65 -16.09
N ALA A 165 -22.59 3.52 -14.77
CA ALA A 165 -23.64 3.65 -13.75
C ALA A 165 -23.91 5.13 -13.38
N ARG A 166 -24.11 5.99 -14.39
CA ARG A 166 -24.29 7.45 -14.27
C ARG A 166 -25.70 7.89 -14.64
#